data_AF-A0A0G4MK33-F1
#
_entry.id   AF-A0A0G4MK33-F1
#
_cell.length_a   1.000
_cell.length_b   1.000
_cell.length_c   1.000
_cell.angle_alpha   90.00
_cell.angle_beta   90.00
_cell.angle_gamma   90.00
#
_symmetry.space_group_name_H-M   'P 1'
#
loop_
_entity.id
_entity.type
_entity.pdbx_description
1 polymer ?
#
loop_
_entity_poly.entity_id
_entity_poly.type
_entity_poly.pdbx_seq_one_letter_code
_entity_poly.pdbx_strand_id
1 'polypeptide(L)'
;MYLMLALVQLLAFATQGILFAKCSERLVHRVRDRAFRTMLRQDVAFFDKDENTAGALTSFLSTETTHVAGLSGVTLGTLLM
;
A
#
# COMPACT_ATOMS: atom_id res chain seq x y z
N MET A 1 15.39 33.33 -16.82
CA MET A 1 15.97 32.10 -16.23
C MET A 1 15.08 31.50 -15.14
N TYR A 2 14.67 32.24 -14.11
CA TYR A 2 13.91 31.70 -12.96
C TYR A 2 12.53 31.11 -13.34
N LEU A 3 11.81 31.73 -14.28
CA LEU A 3 10.54 31.19 -14.78
C LEU A 3 10.71 29.82 -15.46
N MET A 4 11.81 29.62 -16.19
CA MET A 4 12.08 28.36 -16.87
C MET A 4 12.42 27.26 -15.87
N LEU A 5 13.22 27.58 -14.85
CA LEU A 5 13.54 26.66 -13.74
C LEU A 5 12.28 26.29 -12.95
N ALA A 6 11.39 27.24 -12.67
CA ALA A 6 10.13 26.98 -11.97
C ALA A 6 9.23 26.01 -12.77
N LEU A 7 9.19 26.16 -14.09
CA LEU A 7 8.36 25.32 -14.96
C LEU A 7 8.91 23.89 -15.06
N VAL A 8 10.24 23.74 -15.15
CA VAL A 8 10.90 22.43 -15.09
C VAL A 8 10.69 21.77 -13.74
N GLN A 9 10.84 22.51 -12.64
CA GLN A 9 10.64 21.99 -11.28
C GLN A 9 9.20 21.51 -11.06
N LEU A 10 8.21 22.27 -11.56
CA LEU A 10 6.80 21.90 -11.47
C LEU A 10 6.53 20.60 -12.22
N LEU A 11 7.04 20.47 -13.45
CA LEU A 11 6.88 19.25 -14.24
C LEU A 11 7.58 18.04 -13.59
N ALA A 12 8.78 18.25 -13.04
CA ALA A 12 9.53 17.21 -12.36
C ALA A 12 8.78 16.69 -11.12
N PHE A 13 8.32 17.59 -10.24
CA PHE A 13 7.56 17.21 -9.05
C PHE A 13 6.20 16.60 -9.38
N ALA A 14 5.49 17.12 -10.38
CA ALA A 14 4.22 16.54 -10.82
C ALA A 14 4.42 15.10 -11.33
N THR A 15 5.43 14.89 -12.17
CA THR A 15 5.74 13.56 -12.71
C THR A 15 6.18 12.60 -11.61
N GLN A 16 7.03 13.05 -10.69
CA GLN A 16 7.47 12.27 -9.54
C GLN A 16 6.28 11.87 -8.66
N GLY A 17 5.39 12.80 -8.34
CA GLY A 17 4.18 12.54 -7.55
C GLY A 17 3.25 11.52 -8.22
N ILE A 18 3.02 11.63 -9.52
CA ILE A 18 2.18 10.69 -10.28
C ILE A 18 2.80 9.28 -10.31
N LEU A 19 4.10 9.18 -10.57
CA LEU A 19 4.82 7.90 -10.56
C LEU A 19 4.77 7.26 -9.18
N PHE A 20 4.95 8.06 -8.13
CA PHE A 20 4.92 7.60 -6.76
C PHE A 20 3.52 7.09 -6.37
N ALA A 21 2.47 7.84 -6.71
CA ALA A 21 1.09 7.44 -6.48
C ALA A 21 0.77 6.10 -7.17
N LYS A 22 1.15 5.94 -8.45
CA LYS A 22 0.95 4.67 -9.18
C LYS A 22 1.75 3.51 -8.60
N CYS A 23 2.98 3.76 -8.13
CA CYS A 23 3.81 2.73 -7.51
C CYS A 23 3.22 2.28 -6.17
N SER A 24 2.79 3.23 -5.34
CA SER A 24 2.07 2.98 -4.08
C SER A 24 0.85 2.10 -4.33
N GLU A 25 -0.03 2.50 -5.25
CA GLU A 25 -1.26 1.75 -5.54
C GLU A 25 -0.98 0.31 -6.00
N ARG A 26 0.01 0.11 -6.89
CA ARG A 26 0.41 -1.25 -7.31
C ARG A 26 0.97 -2.09 -6.18
N LEU A 27 1.76 -1.48 -5.29
CA LEU A 27 2.34 -2.18 -4.15
C LEU A 27 1.22 -2.66 -3.20
N VAL A 28 0.27 -1.79 -2.89
CA VAL A 28 -0.90 -2.09 -2.05
C VAL A 28 -1.71 -3.24 -2.64
N HIS A 29 -2.02 -3.16 -3.95
CA HIS A 29 -2.76 -4.21 -4.64
C HIS A 29 -2.05 -5.57 -4.54
N ARG A 30 -0.72 -5.59 -4.76
CA ARG A 30 0.08 -6.81 -4.68
C ARG A 30 0.17 -7.39 -3.27
N VAL A 31 0.27 -6.54 -2.25
CA VAL A 31 0.28 -6.97 -0.84
C VAL A 31 -1.07 -7.61 -0.49
N ARG A 32 -2.17 -6.97 -0.88
CA ARG A 32 -3.53 -7.48 -0.63
C ARG A 32 -3.75 -8.84 -1.30
N ASP A 33 -3.36 -8.99 -2.57
CA ASP A 33 -3.47 -10.27 -3.28
C ASP A 33 -2.63 -11.38 -2.64
N ARG A 34 -1.38 -11.08 -2.25
CA ARG A 34 -0.54 -12.07 -1.56
C ARG A 34 -1.11 -12.47 -0.21
N ALA A 35 -1.55 -11.51 0.58
CA ALA A 35 -2.08 -11.77 1.91
C ALA A 35 -3.38 -12.58 1.85
N PHE A 36 -4.28 -12.28 0.90
CA PHE A 36 -5.49 -13.08 0.66
C PHE A 36 -5.15 -14.51 0.21
N ARG A 37 -4.18 -14.67 -0.69
CA ARG A 37 -3.74 -15.99 -1.17
C ARG A 37 -3.10 -16.83 -0.07
N THR A 38 -2.38 -16.21 0.87
CA THR A 38 -1.82 -16.88 2.04
C THR A 38 -2.93 -17.29 3.01
N MET A 39 -3.90 -16.41 3.28
CA MET A 39 -5.06 -16.76 4.12
C MET A 39 -5.84 -17.96 3.58
N LEU A 40 -6.09 -18.02 2.27
CA LEU A 40 -6.77 -19.15 1.64
C LEU A 40 -5.99 -20.48 1.70
N ARG A 41 -4.68 -20.44 1.98
CA ARG A 41 -3.81 -21.61 2.09
C ARG A 41 -3.61 -22.06 3.54
N GLN A 42 -4.22 -21.39 4.51
CA GLN A 42 -4.04 -21.72 5.92
C GLN A 42 -4.88 -22.95 6.32
N ASP A 43 -4.37 -23.77 7.24
CA ASP A 43 -5.02 -25.01 7.68
C ASP A 43 -6.33 -24.76 8.45
N VAL A 44 -7.27 -25.71 8.41
CA VAL A 44 -8.57 -25.61 9.12
C VAL A 44 -8.39 -25.39 10.63
N ALA A 45 -7.35 -25.96 11.24
CA ALA A 45 -7.02 -25.75 12.66
C ALA A 45 -6.62 -24.30 12.99
N PHE A 46 -6.24 -23.50 11.99
CA PHE A 46 -6.00 -22.07 12.17
C PHE A 46 -7.33 -21.31 12.32
N PHE A 47 -8.36 -21.69 11.57
CA PHE A 47 -9.70 -21.08 11.62
C PHE A 47 -10.54 -21.54 12.81
N ASP A 48 -10.12 -22.61 13.49
CA ASP A 48 -10.78 -23.17 14.68
C ASP A 48 -10.50 -22.36 15.96
N LYS A 49 -9.55 -21.41 15.91
CA LYS A 49 -9.32 -20.45 17.00
C LYS A 49 -10.36 -19.34 16.92
N ASP A 50 -10.99 -19.01 18.06
CA ASP A 50 -11.98 -17.92 18.17
C ASP A 50 -11.47 -16.57 17.60
N GLU A 51 -10.16 -16.31 17.74
CA GLU A 51 -9.47 -15.12 17.24
C GLU A 51 -9.32 -15.07 15.71
N ASN A 52 -9.37 -16.22 15.02
CA ASN A 52 -9.14 -16.38 13.59
C ASN A 52 -10.42 -16.67 12.80
N THR A 53 -11.55 -16.21 13.30
CA THR A 53 -12.81 -16.26 12.55
C THR A 53 -12.69 -15.46 11.26
N ALA A 54 -13.38 -15.89 10.20
CA ALA A 54 -13.32 -15.26 8.88
C ALA A 54 -13.56 -13.74 8.94
N GLY A 55 -14.48 -13.26 9.80
CA GLY A 55 -14.74 -11.84 10.02
C GLY A 55 -13.58 -11.08 10.66
N ALA A 56 -12.95 -11.66 11.70
CA ALA A 56 -11.78 -11.09 12.37
C ALA A 56 -10.57 -11.03 11.43
N LEU A 57 -10.36 -12.09 10.64
CA LEU A 57 -9.29 -12.16 9.66
C LEU A 57 -9.50 -11.15 8.52
N THR A 58 -10.73 -10.96 8.04
CA THR A 58 -11.02 -9.97 7.00
C THR A 58 -10.82 -8.54 7.51
N SER A 59 -11.20 -8.29 8.77
CA SER A 59 -10.97 -7.00 9.44
C SER A 59 -9.48 -6.73 9.66
N PHE A 60 -8.73 -7.73 10.16
CA PHE A 60 -7.28 -7.66 10.31
C PHE A 60 -6.60 -7.43 8.96
N LEU A 61 -6.99 -8.18 7.91
CA LEU A 61 -6.46 -8.02 6.57
C LEU A 61 -6.72 -6.61 6.02
N SER A 62 -7.93 -6.08 6.18
CA SER A 62 -8.27 -4.71 5.78
C SER A 62 -7.42 -3.68 6.54
N THR A 63 -7.29 -3.84 7.85
CA THR A 63 -6.58 -2.90 8.72
C THR A 63 -5.08 -2.93 8.46
N GLU A 64 -4.46 -4.11 8.45
CA GLU A 64 -3.04 -4.30 8.14
C GLU A 64 -2.68 -3.91 6.71
N THR A 65 -3.50 -4.26 5.70
CA THR A 65 -3.23 -3.80 4.33
C THR A 65 -3.32 -2.28 4.21
N THR A 66 -4.22 -1.64 4.96
CA THR A 66 -4.33 -0.17 5.00
C THR A 66 -3.15 0.46 5.76
N HIS A 67 -2.67 -0.16 6.84
CA HIS A 67 -1.47 0.28 7.54
C HIS A 67 -0.21 0.11 6.67
N VAL A 68 -0.04 -1.04 6.01
CA VAL A 68 1.07 -1.27 5.07
C VAL A 68 0.97 -0.34 3.87
N ALA A 69 -0.24 -0.02 3.38
CA ALA A 69 -0.45 0.97 2.34
C ALA A 69 -0.05 2.38 2.78
N GLY A 70 -0.48 2.81 3.96
CA GLY A 70 -0.11 4.12 4.51
C GLY A 70 1.39 4.23 4.77
N LEU A 71 1.99 3.17 5.32
CA LEU A 71 3.40 3.12 5.71
C LEU A 71 4.36 2.84 4.53
N SER A 72 3.86 2.56 3.33
CA SER A 72 4.69 2.43 2.12
C SER A 72 4.42 3.54 1.11
N GLY A 73 3.17 4.00 0.96
CA GLY A 73 2.84 5.08 0.05
C GLY A 73 3.17 6.47 0.59
N VAL A 74 2.75 6.76 1.83
CA VAL A 74 2.87 8.12 2.39
C VAL A 74 4.27 8.39 2.90
N THR A 75 4.90 7.45 3.60
CA THR A 75 6.24 7.58 4.20
C THR A 75 7.36 7.59 3.16
N LEU A 76 7.31 6.71 2.14
CA LEU A 76 8.29 6.75 1.07
C LEU A 76 8.04 7.99 0.19
N GLY A 77 6.78 8.41 0.02
CA GLY A 77 6.45 9.65 -0.69
C GLY A 77 7.01 10.89 0.01
N THR A 78 6.95 10.95 1.34
CA THR A 78 7.52 12.06 2.14
C THR A 78 9.02 11.95 2.38
N LEU A 79 9.64 10.77 2.22
CA LEU A 79 11.10 10.62 2.27
C LEU A 79 11.78 10.94 0.94
N LEU A 80 11.08 10.78 -0.19
CA LEU A 80 11.62 11.02 -1.54
C LEU A 80 11.27 12.40 -2.11
N MET A 81 10.21 13.06 -1.63
CA MET A 81 9.94 14.48 -1.92
C MET A 81 10.74 15.40 -1.00
#